data_AF-A0A945CVQ0-F1
#
_entry.id   AF-A0A945CVQ0-F1
#
_cell.length_a   1.000
_cell.length_b   1.000
_cell.length_c   1.000
_cell.angle_alpha   90.00
_cell.angle_beta   90.00
_cell.angle_gamma   90.00
#
_symmetry.space_group_name_H-M   'P 1'
#
loop_
_entity.id
_entity.type
_entity.pdbx_description
1 polymer ?
#
loop_
_entity_poly.entity_id
_entity_poly.type
_entity_poly.pdbx_seq_one_letter_code
_entity_poly.pdbx_strand_id
1 'polypeptide(L)' 'MDGQKVWMDFEEYDTTLGIVDWPDNYFETITKEFLVAGHGRTGKVGSADAFLFDAAPLNAFGAQ' A
#
# COMPACT_ATOMS: atom_id res chain seq x y z
N MET A 1 1.82 6.63 -32.45
CA MET A 1 1.42 5.24 -32.11
C MET A 1 0.09 5.01 -32.79
N ASP A 2 0.11 4.36 -33.94
CA ASP A 2 -0.97 4.45 -34.93
C ASP A 2 -1.95 3.28 -34.81
N GLY A 3 -2.33 2.96 -33.56
CA GLY A 3 -3.24 1.85 -33.24
C GLY A 3 -2.66 0.44 -33.44
N GLN A 4 -1.35 0.30 -33.64
CA GLN A 4 -0.69 -1.00 -33.83
C GLN A 4 -0.19 -1.58 -32.49
N LYS A 5 -0.32 -2.90 -32.33
CA LYS A 5 0.24 -3.63 -31.17
C LYS A 5 1.76 -3.66 -31.27
N VAL A 6 2.44 -3.17 -30.25
CA VAL A 6 3.90 -3.18 -30.14
C VAL A 6 4.33 -3.69 -28.77
N TRP A 7 5.50 -4.30 -28.71
CA TRP A 7 6.17 -4.58 -27.45
C TRP A 7 6.87 -3.32 -26.96
N MET A 8 6.81 -3.09 -25.65
CA MET A 8 7.47 -1.98 -24.98
C MET A 8 8.04 -2.50 -23.66
N ASP A 9 9.31 -2.21 -23.43
CA ASP A 9 9.96 -2.50 -22.17
C ASP A 9 9.64 -1.37 -21.18
N PHE A 10 9.41 -1.75 -19.93
CA PHE A 10 9.19 -0.82 -18.82
C PHE A 10 10.08 -1.22 -17.65
N GLU A 11 10.50 -0.22 -16.89
CA GLU A 11 11.17 -0.40 -15.61
C GLU A 11 10.18 -0.05 -14.49
N GLU A 12 10.05 -0.93 -13.50
CA GLU A 12 9.18 -0.77 -12.34
C GLU A 12 9.94 -1.20 -11.08
N TYR A 13 9.53 -0.65 -9.94
CA TYR A 13 9.91 -1.20 -8.64
C TYR A 13 9.44 -2.66 -8.50
N ASP A 14 10.19 -3.47 -7.75
CA ASP A 14 9.73 -4.81 -7.38
C ASP A 14 8.58 -4.70 -6.37
N THR A 15 7.35 -4.71 -6.89
CA THR A 15 6.11 -4.72 -6.11
C THR A 15 5.71 -6.12 -5.65
N THR A 16 6.55 -7.13 -5.91
CA THR A 16 6.31 -8.53 -5.52
C THR A 16 7.02 -8.89 -4.22
N LEU A 17 8.36 -8.78 -4.20
CA LEU A 17 9.19 -9.10 -3.04
C LEU A 17 9.55 -7.85 -2.23
N GLY A 18 9.31 -6.67 -2.80
CA GLY A 18 9.63 -5.40 -2.18
C GLY A 18 10.88 -4.77 -2.76
N ILE A 19 11.06 -3.48 -2.45
CA ILE A 19 12.13 -2.65 -3.01
C ILE A 19 13.42 -2.69 -2.19
N VAL A 20 13.38 -3.28 -1.00
CA VAL A 20 14.48 -3.42 -0.03
C VAL A 20 14.25 -4.68 0.82
N ASP A 21 15.26 -5.09 1.58
CA ASP A 21 15.15 -6.21 2.54
C ASP A 21 14.31 -5.79 3.76
N TRP A 22 13.00 -5.84 3.59
CA TRP A 22 12.01 -5.54 4.60
C TRP A 22 11.38 -6.81 5.16
N PRO A 23 10.82 -6.76 6.39
CA PRO A 23 10.00 -7.84 6.91
C PRO A 23 8.86 -8.17 5.94
N ASP A 24 8.51 -9.46 5.87
CA ASP A 24 7.34 -9.92 5.13
C ASP A 24 6.10 -9.07 5.49
N ASN A 25 5.29 -8.74 4.48
CA ASN A 25 4.07 -7.94 4.63
C ASN A 25 4.27 -6.54 5.21
N TYR A 26 5.35 -5.84 4.85
CA TYR A 26 5.64 -4.48 5.31
C TYR A 26 4.47 -3.49 5.13
N PHE A 27 3.63 -3.62 4.09
CA PHE A 27 2.42 -2.81 3.94
C PHE A 27 1.40 -3.06 5.07
N GLU A 28 1.26 -4.30 5.53
CA GLU A 28 0.42 -4.64 6.68
C GLU A 28 1.03 -4.06 7.97
N THR A 29 2.35 -4.11 8.12
CA THR A 29 3.06 -3.50 9.25
C THR A 29 2.82 -1.99 9.30
N ILE A 30 3.06 -1.27 8.20
CA ILE A 30 2.84 0.18 8.09
C ILE A 30 1.40 0.54 8.45
N THR A 31 0.41 -0.17 7.89
CA THR A 31 -1.01 0.14 8.14
C THR A 31 -1.43 -0.17 9.58
N LYS A 32 -0.89 -1.24 10.21
CA LYS A 32 -1.13 -1.52 11.63
C LYS A 32 -0.49 -0.49 12.55
N GLU A 33 0.74 -0.09 12.29
CA GLU A 33 1.43 0.95 13.06
C GLU A 33 0.71 2.29 12.96
N PHE A 34 0.20 2.64 11.76
CA PHE A 34 -0.60 3.83 11.55
C PHE A 34 -1.90 3.83 12.39
N LEU A 35 -2.57 2.68 12.52
CA LEU A 35 -3.72 2.52 13.40
C LEU A 35 -3.34 2.66 14.89
N VAL A 36 -2.22 2.05 15.31
CA VAL A 36 -1.72 2.15 16.68
C VAL A 36 -1.34 3.59 17.06
N ALA A 37 -0.83 4.36 16.10
CA ALA A 37 -0.54 5.79 16.24
C ALA A 37 -1.81 6.66 16.38
N GLY A 38 -3.01 6.06 16.32
CA GLY A 38 -4.28 6.74 16.50
C GLY A 38 -4.84 7.37 15.22
N HIS A 39 -4.27 7.04 14.06
CA HIS A 39 -4.80 7.46 12.77
C HIS A 39 -5.80 6.43 12.21
N GLY A 40 -6.59 6.85 11.23
CA GLY A 40 -7.58 6.00 10.57
C GLY A 40 -8.80 5.68 11.45
N ARG A 41 -9.69 4.84 10.91
CA ARG A 41 -10.90 4.35 11.61
C ARG A 41 -11.04 2.86 11.39
N THR A 42 -11.41 2.14 12.44
CA THR A 42 -11.69 0.70 12.39
C THR A 42 -13.17 0.45 12.64
N GLY A 43 -13.70 -0.64 12.08
CA GLY A 43 -15.09 -1.03 12.26
C GLY A 43 -15.46 -2.29 11.50
N LYS A 44 -16.75 -2.46 11.23
CA LYS A 44 -17.30 -3.58 10.47
C LYS A 44 -18.08 -3.06 9.26
N VAL A 45 -17.96 -3.76 8.13
CA VAL A 45 -18.89 -3.64 6.99
C VAL A 45 -19.55 -5.00 6.82
N GLY A 46 -20.83 -5.11 7.19
CA GLY A 46 -21.45 -6.41 7.41
C GLY A 46 -20.74 -7.17 8.53
N SER A 47 -20.26 -8.37 8.26
CA SER A 47 -19.49 -9.19 9.22
C SER A 47 -17.97 -9.03 9.09
N ALA A 48 -17.48 -8.33 8.07
CA ALA A 48 -16.05 -8.19 7.79
C ALA A 48 -15.44 -7.04 8.58
N ASP A 49 -14.21 -7.22 9.08
CA ASP A 49 -13.37 -6.14 9.59
C ASP A 49 -13.03 -5.16 8.47
N ALA A 50 -13.20 -3.88 8.76
CA ALA A 50 -12.99 -2.80 7.80
C ALA A 50 -12.16 -1.67 8.41
N PHE A 51 -11.35 -1.06 7.56
CA PHE A 51 -10.41 0.00 7.89
C PHE A 51 -10.58 1.13 6.89
N LEU A 52 -10.67 2.36 7.40
CA LEU A 52 -10.70 3.57 6.58
C LEU A 52 -9.48 4.42 6.90
N PHE A 53 -8.66 4.66 5.87
CA PHE A 53 -7.46 5.47 5.93
C PHE A 53 -7.62 6.72 5.07
N ASP A 54 -7.09 7.84 5.54
CA ASP A 54 -6.81 8.97 4.66
C ASP A 54 -5.48 8.69 3.95
N ALA A 55 -5.50 8.75 2.61
CA ALA A 55 -4.39 8.33 1.77
C ALA A 55 -3.17 9.24 1.92
N ALA A 56 -3.36 10.56 2.03
CA ALA A 56 -2.25 11.50 2.13
C ALA A 56 -1.40 11.30 3.39
N PRO A 57 -1.97 11.25 4.61
CA PRO A 57 -1.20 11.00 5.82
C PRO A 57 -0.66 9.57 5.91
N LEU A 58 -1.36 8.56 5.38
CA LEU A 58 -0.83 7.18 5.35
C LEU A 58 0.41 7.08 4.46
N ASN A 59 0.39 7.72 3.28
CA ASN A 59 1.55 7.75 2.39
C ASN A 59 2.74 8.47 3.03
N ALA A 60 2.48 9.61 3.69
CA ALA A 60 3.51 10.33 4.43
C ALA A 60 4.03 9.56 5.65
N PHE A 61 3.23 8.65 6.23
CA PHE A 61 3.64 7.78 7.33
C PHE A 61 4.56 6.65 6.86
N GLY A 62 4.23 5.99 5.76
CA GLY A 62 5.00 4.84 5.26
C GLY A 62 6.30 5.20 4.53
N ALA A 63 6.51 6.46 4.16
CA ALA A 63 7.68 6.92 3.41
C ALA A 63 8.78 7.55 4.29
N GLN A 64 8.67 7.46 5.62
CA GLN A 64 9.59 8.07 6.60
C GLN A 64 10.87 7.25 6.78
#